data_AF-A0A5F7ZK49-F1
#
_entry.id   AF-A0A5F7ZK49-F1
#
_cell.length_a   1.000
_cell.length_b   1.000
_cell.length_c   1.000
_cell.angle_alpha   90.00
_cell.angle_beta   90.00
_cell.angle_gamma   90.00
#
_symmetry.space_group_name_H-M   'P 1'
#
loop_
_entity.id
_entity.type
_entity.pdbx_description
1 polymer ?
#
loop_
_entity_poly.entity_id
_entity_poly.type
_entity_poly.pdbx_seq_one_letter_code
_entity_poly.pdbx_strand_id
1 'polypeptide(L)'
;MCRGGRMSAATKTWRCWHRRGNTTQKRYAVCSALAASALPALVMSKGHRVEEVPELPLVVEDKVEGYKKTKEVVLLLKKLKAWNDIKKVYASQGMRAGKGKMRNCRRIQRRGPGIIYNEDNGIITAFRNIPGITLLNVSKLNPCAKTMRRNTILRQARNPKLRVDKAAAAAAALEAKSDEKVAVAGKRSLWWVRVREKKGKKAAVGVKKQKKPLVGKKAAATKTPAPEKNPAEKKPTPEEKQPAA
;
A
#
# COMPACT_ATOMS: atom_id res chain seq x y z
N MET A 1 -31.39 42.55 11.87
CA MET A 1 -31.43 41.35 10.98
C MET A 1 -32.75 41.39 10.24
N CYS A 2 -32.76 41.28 8.91
CA CYS A 2 -33.98 41.43 8.10
C CYS A 2 -34.49 40.08 7.60
N ARG A 3 -35.81 39.86 7.62
CA ARG A 3 -36.46 38.68 7.01
C ARG A 3 -36.21 38.70 5.49
N GLY A 4 -35.71 37.60 4.93
CA GLY A 4 -35.35 37.51 3.50
C GLY A 4 -33.99 38.15 3.15
N GLY A 5 -33.26 38.71 4.12
CA GLY A 5 -31.92 39.23 3.92
C GLY A 5 -30.87 38.12 3.72
N ARG A 6 -29.68 38.52 3.25
CA ARG A 6 -28.55 37.61 3.06
C ARG A 6 -28.10 36.98 4.40
N MET A 7 -27.80 35.69 4.37
CA MET A 7 -27.20 34.99 5.52
C MET A 7 -25.80 35.54 5.80
N SER A 8 -25.48 35.79 7.08
CA SER A 8 -24.11 36.12 7.48
C SER A 8 -23.17 34.95 7.20
N ALA A 9 -21.96 35.24 6.72
CA ALA A 9 -20.94 34.24 6.34
C ALA A 9 -21.51 33.11 5.46
N ALA A 10 -22.25 33.47 4.41
CA ALA A 10 -22.84 32.52 3.48
C ALA A 10 -21.81 31.50 2.95
N THR A 11 -22.22 30.24 2.86
CA THR A 11 -21.36 29.13 2.41
C THR A 11 -20.82 29.40 1.00
N LYS A 12 -19.49 29.46 0.88
CA LYS A 12 -18.80 29.64 -0.39
C LYS A 12 -18.43 28.30 -1.01
N THR A 13 -18.32 28.28 -2.33
CA THR A 13 -17.95 27.08 -3.11
C THR A 13 -16.53 26.61 -2.81
N TRP A 14 -15.59 27.54 -2.60
CA TRP A 14 -14.16 27.26 -2.35
C TRP A 14 -13.83 26.75 -0.94
N ARG A 15 -14.81 26.23 -0.20
CA ARG A 15 -14.53 25.55 1.07
C ARG A 15 -13.60 24.35 0.82
N CYS A 16 -12.56 24.19 1.64
CA CYS A 16 -11.64 23.06 1.52
C CYS A 16 -12.32 21.75 2.00
N TRP A 17 -12.95 21.01 1.09
CA TRP A 17 -13.66 19.75 1.37
C TRP A 17 -12.73 18.54 1.52
N HIS A 18 -11.66 18.51 0.74
CA HIS A 18 -10.73 17.38 0.68
C HIS A 18 -9.60 17.56 1.69
N ARG A 19 -9.25 16.47 2.39
CA ARG A 19 -8.08 16.44 3.28
C ARG A 19 -7.04 15.46 2.73
N ARG A 20 -5.81 15.95 2.53
CA ARG A 20 -4.68 15.10 2.16
C ARG A 20 -4.24 14.28 3.37
N GLY A 21 -3.98 13.00 3.15
CA GLY A 21 -3.40 12.11 4.16
C GLY A 21 -2.19 11.40 3.59
N ASN A 22 -1.16 11.23 4.41
CA ASN A 22 0.10 10.62 4.00
C ASN A 22 -0.10 9.18 3.56
N THR A 23 0.60 8.78 2.50
CA THR A 23 0.50 7.42 1.93
C THR A 23 0.94 6.37 2.95
N THR A 24 2.00 6.62 3.71
CA THR A 24 2.49 5.74 4.77
C THR A 24 1.46 5.56 5.88
N GLN A 25 0.81 6.64 6.33
CA GLN A 25 -0.25 6.57 7.34
C GLN A 25 -1.48 5.79 6.84
N LYS A 26 -1.87 5.98 5.57
CA LYS A 26 -2.94 5.21 4.94
C LYS A 26 -2.61 3.71 4.89
N ARG A 27 -1.38 3.35 4.53
CA ARG A 27 -0.89 1.97 4.51
C ARG A 27 -0.90 1.37 5.92
N TYR A 28 -0.43 2.12 6.91
CA TYR A 28 -0.46 1.70 8.31
C TYR A 28 -1.89 1.40 8.80
N ALA A 29 -2.84 2.27 8.49
CA ALA A 29 -4.25 2.07 8.83
C ALA A 29 -4.84 0.79 8.21
N VAL A 30 -4.45 0.45 6.97
CA VAL A 30 -4.88 -0.80 6.32
C VAL A 30 -4.31 -2.02 7.03
N CYS A 31 -3.01 -2.00 7.39
CA CYS A 31 -2.36 -3.07 8.13
C CYS A 31 -2.98 -3.27 9.53
N SER A 32 -3.24 -2.18 10.26
CA SER A 32 -3.92 -2.25 11.57
C SER A 32 -5.32 -2.85 11.46
N ALA A 33 -6.06 -2.50 10.41
CA ALA A 33 -7.39 -3.06 10.18
C ALA A 33 -7.36 -4.54 9.78
N LEU A 34 -6.35 -4.97 9.00
CA LEU A 34 -6.06 -6.37 8.70
C LEU A 34 -5.77 -7.19 9.97
N ALA A 35 -4.92 -6.68 10.84
CA ALA A 35 -4.60 -7.32 12.11
C ALA A 35 -5.86 -7.43 13.00
N ALA A 36 -6.65 -6.36 13.09
CA ALA A 36 -7.87 -6.36 13.89
C ALA A 36 -8.92 -7.37 13.41
N SER A 37 -9.00 -7.66 12.10
CA SER A 37 -9.93 -8.66 11.55
C SER A 37 -9.58 -10.12 11.90
N ALA A 38 -8.32 -10.38 12.28
CA ALA A 38 -7.90 -11.71 12.72
C ALA A 38 -8.24 -11.98 14.20
N LEU A 39 -8.55 -10.94 14.99
CA LEU A 39 -8.80 -11.06 16.43
C LEU A 39 -10.31 -11.22 16.71
N PRO A 40 -10.77 -12.39 17.19
CA PRO A 40 -12.20 -12.64 17.42
C PRO A 40 -12.86 -11.64 18.38
N ALA A 41 -12.16 -11.26 19.45
CA ALA A 41 -12.67 -10.32 20.45
C ALA A 41 -13.03 -8.96 19.84
N LEU A 42 -12.19 -8.42 18.95
CA LEU A 42 -12.44 -7.14 18.31
C LEU A 42 -13.59 -7.19 17.31
N VAL A 43 -13.76 -8.34 16.65
CA VAL A 43 -14.81 -8.59 15.68
C VAL A 43 -16.18 -8.75 16.37
N MET A 44 -16.22 -9.51 17.47
CA MET A 44 -17.41 -9.65 18.32
C MET A 44 -17.81 -8.32 18.97
N SER A 45 -16.84 -7.52 19.45
CA SER A 45 -17.09 -6.19 20.04
C SER A 45 -17.81 -5.24 19.09
N LYS A 46 -17.63 -5.41 17.77
CA LYS A 46 -18.31 -4.61 16.76
C LYS A 46 -19.77 -5.02 16.58
N GLY A 47 -20.11 -6.22 17.02
CA GLY A 47 -21.43 -6.82 16.89
C GLY A 47 -21.56 -7.68 15.63
N HIS A 48 -20.48 -8.29 15.13
CA HIS A 48 -20.63 -9.38 14.17
C HIS A 48 -21.00 -10.69 14.88
N ARG A 49 -21.86 -11.50 14.27
CA ARG A 49 -22.23 -12.84 14.79
C ARG A 49 -21.23 -13.86 14.24
N VAL A 50 -20.29 -14.28 15.08
CA VAL A 50 -19.21 -15.25 14.73
C VAL A 50 -19.14 -16.46 15.66
N GLU A 51 -20.11 -16.62 16.54
CA GLU A 51 -20.12 -17.63 17.59
C GLU A 51 -19.93 -19.06 17.06
N GLU A 52 -20.52 -19.36 15.90
CA GLU A 52 -20.47 -20.71 15.31
C GLU A 52 -19.42 -20.88 14.20
N VAL A 53 -18.67 -19.82 13.87
CA VAL A 53 -17.70 -19.83 12.77
C VAL A 53 -16.44 -20.59 13.24
N PRO A 54 -15.90 -21.54 12.46
CA PRO A 54 -14.83 -22.43 12.92
C PRO A 54 -13.51 -21.71 13.20
N GLU A 55 -13.17 -20.71 12.38
CA GLU A 55 -11.91 -19.97 12.50
C GLU A 55 -12.07 -18.51 12.06
N LEU A 56 -11.24 -17.64 12.65
CA LEU A 56 -11.05 -16.26 12.23
C LEU A 56 -9.54 -16.00 12.13
N PRO A 57 -9.04 -15.52 10.98
CA PRO A 57 -9.75 -15.20 9.74
C PRO A 57 -10.23 -16.47 9.00
N LEU A 58 -11.45 -16.45 8.46
CA LEU A 58 -12.00 -17.61 7.75
C LEU A 58 -11.46 -17.66 6.33
N VAL A 59 -10.90 -18.80 5.93
CA VAL A 59 -10.24 -18.94 4.63
C VAL A 59 -10.93 -19.99 3.76
N VAL A 60 -11.26 -19.66 2.50
CA VAL A 60 -12.00 -20.56 1.57
C VAL A 60 -11.21 -20.85 0.28
N GLU A 61 -11.56 -21.97 -0.36
CA GLU A 61 -11.08 -22.40 -1.67
C GLU A 61 -11.34 -21.37 -2.79
N ASP A 62 -10.49 -21.40 -3.81
CA ASP A 62 -10.56 -20.49 -4.98
C ASP A 62 -11.80 -20.72 -5.85
N LYS A 63 -12.44 -21.89 -5.75
CA LYS A 63 -13.67 -22.21 -6.51
C LYS A 63 -14.80 -21.20 -6.26
N VAL A 64 -14.79 -20.54 -5.10
CA VAL A 64 -15.79 -19.51 -4.74
C VAL A 64 -15.74 -18.30 -5.68
N GLU A 65 -14.58 -17.99 -6.28
CA GLU A 65 -14.46 -16.88 -7.23
C GLU A 65 -15.22 -17.15 -8.54
N GLY A 66 -15.44 -18.43 -8.88
CA GLY A 66 -16.16 -18.86 -10.08
C GLY A 66 -17.68 -19.00 -9.91
N TYR A 67 -18.23 -18.71 -8.73
CA TYR A 67 -19.69 -18.73 -8.55
C TYR A 67 -20.36 -17.64 -9.36
N LYS A 68 -21.41 -18.04 -10.10
CA LYS A 68 -22.22 -17.12 -10.91
C LYS A 68 -23.60 -16.85 -10.31
N LYS A 69 -24.11 -17.78 -9.50
CA LYS A 69 -25.47 -17.71 -8.94
C LYS A 69 -25.44 -17.39 -7.45
N THR A 70 -26.34 -16.50 -7.03
CA THR A 70 -26.57 -16.14 -5.63
C THR A 70 -27.00 -17.34 -4.78
N LYS A 71 -27.70 -18.32 -5.36
CA LYS A 71 -28.15 -19.53 -4.66
C LYS A 71 -26.98 -20.35 -4.11
N GLU A 72 -25.93 -20.54 -4.92
CA GLU A 72 -24.71 -21.26 -4.54
C GLU A 72 -24.00 -20.55 -3.38
N VAL A 73 -23.92 -19.23 -3.46
CA VAL A 73 -23.34 -18.37 -2.41
C VAL A 73 -24.10 -18.49 -1.09
N VAL A 74 -25.44 -18.47 -1.12
CA VAL A 74 -26.26 -18.62 0.09
C VAL A 74 -26.03 -19.99 0.73
N LEU A 75 -25.90 -21.04 -0.07
CA LEU A 75 -25.57 -22.38 0.42
C LEU A 75 -24.18 -22.41 1.07
N LEU A 76 -23.18 -21.78 0.45
CA LEU A 76 -21.83 -21.65 1.02
C LEU A 76 -21.88 -20.94 2.39
N LEU A 77 -22.52 -19.78 2.48
CA LEU A 77 -22.56 -18.98 3.71
C LEU A 77 -23.31 -19.67 4.85
N LYS A 78 -24.30 -20.51 4.53
CA LYS A 78 -24.96 -21.38 5.50
C LYS A 78 -24.02 -22.49 6.00
N LYS A 79 -23.29 -23.16 5.10
CA LYS A 79 -22.30 -24.18 5.47
C LYS A 79 -21.17 -23.63 6.33
N LEU A 80 -20.69 -22.42 6.01
CA LEU A 80 -19.67 -21.70 6.78
C LEU A 80 -20.22 -21.05 8.06
N LYS A 81 -21.51 -21.20 8.36
CA LYS A 81 -22.21 -20.64 9.53
C LYS A 81 -22.13 -19.10 9.65
N ALA A 82 -21.76 -18.41 8.58
CA ALA A 82 -21.72 -16.95 8.49
C ALA A 82 -23.10 -16.32 8.21
N TRP A 83 -24.13 -17.14 7.97
CA TRP A 83 -25.47 -16.69 7.61
C TRP A 83 -26.18 -15.91 8.74
N ASN A 84 -25.85 -16.18 10.01
CA ASN A 84 -26.44 -15.47 11.15
C ASN A 84 -26.07 -13.97 11.16
N ASP A 85 -24.88 -13.61 10.68
CA ASP A 85 -24.48 -12.20 10.52
C ASP A 85 -25.32 -11.48 9.45
N ILE A 86 -25.67 -12.20 8.39
CA ILE A 86 -26.52 -11.67 7.30
C ILE A 86 -27.97 -11.55 7.75
N LYS A 87 -28.50 -12.53 8.49
CA LYS A 87 -29.83 -12.42 9.13
C LYS A 87 -29.94 -11.16 9.99
N LYS A 88 -28.87 -10.82 10.74
CA LYS A 88 -28.78 -9.58 11.52
C LYS A 88 -28.81 -8.33 10.64
N VAL A 89 -28.23 -8.37 9.44
CA VAL A 89 -28.34 -7.27 8.47
C VAL A 89 -29.78 -7.10 8.00
N TYR A 90 -30.45 -8.18 7.60
CA TYR A 90 -31.86 -8.15 7.19
C TYR A 90 -32.75 -7.55 8.27
N ALA A 91 -32.62 -8.01 9.52
CA ALA A 91 -33.37 -7.47 10.66
C ALA A 91 -33.07 -5.99 10.96
N SER A 92 -31.92 -5.47 10.54
CA SER A 92 -31.50 -4.09 10.79
C SER A 92 -32.00 -3.09 9.75
N GLN A 93 -32.64 -3.55 8.67
CA GLN A 93 -33.09 -2.67 7.61
C GLN A 93 -34.21 -1.76 8.10
N GLY A 94 -33.96 -0.46 8.07
CA GLY A 94 -34.88 0.53 8.61
C GLY A 94 -34.92 1.82 7.80
N MET A 95 -35.92 2.64 8.09
CA MET A 95 -36.08 3.97 7.52
C MET A 95 -35.18 4.98 8.26
N ARG A 96 -34.46 5.81 7.52
CA ARG A 96 -33.64 6.89 8.08
C ARG A 96 -34.53 7.95 8.73
N ALA A 97 -34.20 8.33 9.97
CA ALA A 97 -34.85 9.45 10.64
C ALA A 97 -34.51 10.80 9.96
N GLY A 98 -35.44 11.74 9.99
CA GLY A 98 -35.24 13.12 9.53
C GLY A 98 -35.24 13.35 8.01
N LYS A 99 -34.64 14.48 7.60
CA LYS A 99 -34.70 15.03 6.22
C LYS A 99 -33.88 14.24 5.20
N GLY A 100 -33.06 13.29 5.62
CA GLY A 100 -32.26 12.44 4.72
C GLY A 100 -33.12 11.59 3.77
N LYS A 101 -34.38 11.31 4.14
CA LYS A 101 -35.37 10.60 3.31
C LYS A 101 -35.61 11.28 1.96
N MET A 102 -35.62 12.61 1.94
CA MET A 102 -35.83 13.40 0.71
C MET A 102 -34.59 13.47 -0.19
N ARG A 103 -33.39 13.16 0.34
CA ARG A 103 -32.11 13.26 -0.37
C ARG A 103 -31.61 11.90 -0.87
N ASN A 104 -32.53 11.02 -1.28
CA ASN A 104 -32.23 9.65 -1.75
C ASN A 104 -31.50 8.74 -0.74
N CYS A 105 -31.44 9.13 0.54
CA CYS A 105 -30.80 8.38 1.63
C CYS A 105 -31.85 7.80 2.59
N ARG A 106 -32.90 7.19 2.04
CA ARG A 106 -34.10 6.77 2.79
C ARG A 106 -33.88 5.55 3.69
N ARG A 107 -33.02 4.61 3.33
CA ARG A 107 -32.79 3.36 4.08
C ARG A 107 -31.46 3.36 4.83
N ILE A 108 -31.43 2.67 5.96
CA ILE A 108 -30.22 2.36 6.74
C ILE A 108 -30.18 0.85 6.93
N GLN A 109 -28.97 0.30 6.88
CA GLN A 109 -28.70 -1.10 7.20
C GLN A 109 -27.32 -1.23 7.82
N ARG A 110 -27.12 -2.29 8.62
CA ARG A 110 -25.80 -2.66 9.12
C ARG A 110 -24.91 -3.18 7.97
N ARG A 111 -23.60 -3.16 8.20
CA ARG A 111 -22.65 -3.85 7.33
C ARG A 111 -22.49 -5.28 7.83
N GLY A 112 -22.47 -6.22 6.89
CA GLY A 112 -22.22 -7.63 7.13
C GLY A 112 -20.78 -8.00 6.79
N PRO A 113 -20.53 -9.26 6.40
CA PRO A 113 -19.19 -9.75 6.15
C PRO A 113 -18.54 -9.11 4.92
N GLY A 114 -17.23 -8.89 5.02
CA GLY A 114 -16.36 -8.49 3.92
C GLY A 114 -15.76 -9.73 3.24
N ILE A 115 -15.84 -9.80 1.92
CA ILE A 115 -15.28 -10.89 1.13
C ILE A 115 -14.12 -10.32 0.33
N ILE A 116 -12.95 -10.93 0.51
CA ILE A 116 -11.72 -10.50 -0.16
C ILE A 116 -11.34 -11.53 -1.23
N TYR A 117 -11.25 -11.06 -2.47
CA TYR A 117 -10.92 -11.88 -3.65
C TYR A 117 -9.75 -11.26 -4.44
N ASN A 118 -9.11 -12.04 -5.29
CA ASN A 118 -8.03 -11.52 -6.16
C ASN A 118 -8.55 -11.19 -7.55
N GLU A 119 -9.22 -12.15 -8.17
CA GLU A 119 -9.70 -12.11 -9.55
C GLU A 119 -11.21 -12.26 -9.58
N ASP A 120 -11.86 -11.54 -10.49
CA ASP A 120 -13.32 -11.59 -10.64
C ASP A 120 -13.67 -12.54 -11.78
N ASN A 121 -14.10 -13.75 -11.43
CA ASN A 121 -14.60 -14.76 -12.36
C ASN A 121 -16.15 -14.90 -12.28
N GLY A 122 -16.84 -13.88 -11.76
CA GLY A 122 -18.29 -13.89 -11.50
C GLY A 122 -18.67 -13.63 -10.04
N ILE A 123 -17.70 -13.55 -9.13
CA ILE A 123 -17.94 -13.32 -7.71
C ILE A 123 -18.72 -12.03 -7.45
N ILE A 124 -18.46 -10.96 -8.21
CA ILE A 124 -19.16 -9.69 -7.99
C ILE A 124 -20.66 -9.83 -8.26
N THR A 125 -21.03 -10.51 -9.34
CA THR A 125 -22.44 -10.67 -9.72
C THR A 125 -23.17 -11.62 -8.77
N ALA A 126 -22.48 -12.66 -8.28
CA ALA A 126 -23.05 -13.63 -7.35
C ALA A 126 -23.29 -13.06 -5.94
N PHE A 127 -22.42 -12.16 -5.45
CA PHE A 127 -22.51 -11.64 -4.07
C PHE A 127 -23.21 -10.28 -3.95
N ARG A 128 -23.30 -9.45 -5.01
CA ARG A 128 -23.84 -8.08 -4.94
C ARG A 128 -25.30 -7.97 -4.46
N ASN A 129 -26.10 -9.01 -4.65
CA ASN A 129 -27.53 -8.98 -4.31
C ASN A 129 -27.79 -9.19 -2.81
N ILE A 130 -26.83 -9.73 -2.07
CA ILE A 130 -26.99 -10.03 -0.65
C ILE A 130 -26.74 -8.74 0.15
N PRO A 131 -27.68 -8.31 1.01
CA PRO A 131 -27.53 -7.06 1.73
C PRO A 131 -26.39 -7.12 2.75
N GLY A 132 -25.69 -6.00 2.90
CA GLY A 132 -24.63 -5.83 3.88
C GLY A 132 -23.28 -6.43 3.50
N ILE A 133 -23.21 -7.32 2.51
CA ILE A 133 -21.95 -7.87 2.01
C ILE A 133 -21.14 -6.76 1.32
N THR A 134 -19.84 -6.74 1.56
CA THR A 134 -18.90 -5.87 0.85
C THR A 134 -17.82 -6.70 0.19
N LEU A 135 -17.63 -6.48 -1.10
CA LEU A 135 -16.61 -7.13 -1.91
C LEU A 135 -15.36 -6.24 -1.98
N LEU A 136 -14.19 -6.84 -1.82
CA LEU A 136 -12.91 -6.14 -1.86
C LEU A 136 -11.90 -6.94 -2.68
N ASN A 137 -11.22 -6.27 -3.61
CA ASN A 137 -10.07 -6.86 -4.28
C ASN A 137 -8.81 -6.67 -3.41
N VAL A 138 -7.95 -7.68 -3.32
CA VAL A 138 -6.64 -7.63 -2.63
C VAL A 138 -5.80 -6.42 -3.06
N SER A 139 -5.79 -6.11 -4.36
CA SER A 139 -5.01 -4.99 -4.92
C SER A 139 -5.58 -3.61 -4.57
N LYS A 140 -6.86 -3.53 -4.18
CA LYS A 140 -7.58 -2.27 -3.91
C LYS A 140 -8.10 -2.20 -2.47
N LEU A 141 -7.39 -2.83 -1.52
CA LEU A 141 -7.76 -2.77 -0.10
C LEU A 141 -7.73 -1.34 0.41
N ASN A 142 -8.88 -0.89 0.91
CA ASN A 142 -9.04 0.44 1.49
C ASN A 142 -9.24 0.36 3.01
N PRO A 143 -8.85 1.42 3.75
CA PRO A 143 -9.07 1.44 5.19
C PRO A 143 -10.56 1.53 5.53
N CYS A 144 -11.38 2.26 4.78
CA CYS A 144 -12.80 2.49 5.09
C CYS A 144 -13.68 1.22 5.06
N ALA A 145 -13.33 0.20 4.27
CA ALA A 145 -14.02 -1.07 4.34
C ALA A 145 -13.58 -1.92 5.55
N LYS A 146 -12.37 -1.70 6.07
CA LYS A 146 -11.77 -2.58 7.09
C LYS A 146 -11.72 -1.99 8.49
N THR A 147 -11.66 -0.66 8.64
CA THR A 147 -11.85 0.07 9.90
C THR A 147 -13.25 -0.10 10.46
N MET A 148 -14.17 -0.60 9.62
CA MET A 148 -15.41 -1.20 10.09
C MET A 148 -15.22 -2.61 10.72
N ARG A 149 -14.07 -2.95 11.34
CA ARG A 149 -13.69 -4.22 12.02
C ARG A 149 -14.61 -5.39 11.65
N ARG A 150 -14.58 -5.77 10.37
CA ARG A 150 -15.56 -6.70 9.78
C ARG A 150 -15.15 -8.15 9.95
N ASN A 151 -16.14 -9.03 10.03
CA ASN A 151 -15.95 -10.43 9.65
C ASN A 151 -15.39 -10.47 8.24
N THR A 152 -14.19 -11.02 8.09
CA THR A 152 -13.52 -11.06 6.80
C THR A 152 -13.37 -12.51 6.38
N ILE A 153 -14.03 -12.88 5.29
CA ILE A 153 -13.80 -14.15 4.61
C ILE A 153 -12.66 -13.91 3.61
N LEU A 154 -11.53 -14.55 3.88
CA LEU A 154 -10.34 -14.55 3.07
C LEU A 154 -10.32 -15.77 2.15
N ARG A 155 -9.45 -15.69 1.14
CA ARG A 155 -9.13 -16.78 0.23
C ARG A 155 -7.81 -17.44 0.64
N GLN A 156 -7.69 -18.76 0.42
CA GLN A 156 -6.51 -19.57 0.78
C GLN A 156 -5.28 -19.25 -0.08
N ALA A 157 -5.48 -18.86 -1.33
CA ALA A 157 -4.42 -19.03 -2.30
C ALA A 157 -3.42 -17.88 -2.46
N ARG A 158 -2.85 -17.32 -1.37
CA ARG A 158 -1.49 -16.69 -1.45
C ARG A 158 -0.82 -16.17 -0.17
N ASN A 159 -1.35 -16.38 1.04
CA ASN A 159 -0.59 -15.97 2.23
C ASN A 159 0.66 -16.83 2.55
N PRO A 160 0.69 -18.16 2.28
CA PRO A 160 1.94 -18.91 2.39
C PRO A 160 2.85 -18.72 1.17
N LYS A 161 2.33 -18.82 -0.06
CA LYS A 161 3.13 -18.65 -1.30
C LYS A 161 3.79 -17.27 -1.41
N LEU A 162 3.06 -16.15 -1.24
CA LEU A 162 3.69 -14.82 -1.30
C LEU A 162 4.69 -14.57 -0.15
N ARG A 163 4.53 -15.19 1.02
CA ARG A 163 5.50 -15.08 2.11
C ARG A 163 6.75 -15.91 1.82
N VAL A 164 6.57 -17.11 1.27
CA VAL A 164 7.67 -18.00 0.87
C VAL A 164 8.43 -17.39 -0.31
N ASP A 165 7.75 -16.87 -1.34
CA ASP A 165 8.38 -16.25 -2.51
C ASP A 165 9.12 -14.95 -2.14
N LYS A 166 8.57 -14.16 -1.20
CA LYS A 166 9.17 -12.91 -0.75
C LYS A 166 10.28 -13.14 0.28
N ALA A 167 10.19 -14.19 1.09
CA ALA A 167 11.27 -14.64 1.97
C ALA A 167 12.40 -15.30 1.16
N ALA A 168 12.08 -16.08 0.13
CA ALA A 168 13.04 -16.66 -0.81
C ALA A 168 13.75 -15.58 -1.64
N ALA A 169 13.01 -14.59 -2.14
CA ALA A 169 13.61 -13.43 -2.81
C ALA A 169 14.47 -12.57 -1.87
N ALA A 170 14.08 -12.44 -0.59
CA ALA A 170 14.89 -11.74 0.41
C ALA A 170 16.15 -12.53 0.80
N ALA A 171 16.07 -13.86 0.88
CA ALA A 171 17.21 -14.74 1.11
C ALA A 171 18.19 -14.72 -0.07
N ALA A 172 17.69 -14.83 -1.30
CA ALA A 172 18.50 -14.73 -2.52
C ALA A 172 19.19 -13.36 -2.66
N ALA A 173 18.53 -12.27 -2.23
CA ALA A 173 19.13 -10.94 -2.21
C ALA A 173 20.17 -10.73 -1.10
N LEU A 174 20.14 -11.54 -0.04
CA LEU A 174 21.18 -11.57 1.00
C LEU A 174 22.38 -12.38 0.53
N GLU A 175 22.15 -13.53 -0.09
CA GLU A 175 23.19 -14.39 -0.68
C GLU A 175 23.96 -13.66 -1.80
N ALA A 176 23.25 -12.97 -2.70
CA ALA A 176 23.89 -12.17 -3.75
C ALA A 176 24.77 -11.03 -3.19
N LYS A 177 24.43 -10.49 -2.00
CA LYS A 177 25.24 -9.46 -1.31
C LYS A 177 26.45 -10.06 -0.60
N SER A 178 26.37 -11.29 -0.10
CA SER A 178 27.54 -12.01 0.41
C SER A 178 28.48 -12.40 -0.73
N ASP A 179 27.97 -12.88 -1.86
CA ASP A 179 28.78 -13.26 -3.03
C ASP A 179 29.50 -12.05 -3.64
N GLU A 180 28.86 -10.88 -3.70
CA GLU A 180 29.50 -9.64 -4.15
C GLU A 180 30.63 -9.20 -3.20
N LYS A 181 30.43 -9.34 -1.87
CA LYS A 181 31.48 -9.08 -0.87
C LYS A 181 32.67 -10.03 -1.01
N VAL A 182 32.42 -11.32 -1.27
CA VAL A 182 33.47 -12.33 -1.49
C VAL A 182 34.22 -12.05 -2.80
N ALA A 183 33.53 -11.66 -3.86
CA ALA A 183 34.14 -11.29 -5.14
C ALA A 183 35.01 -10.02 -5.05
N VAL A 184 34.61 -9.01 -4.26
CA VAL A 184 35.41 -7.81 -4.01
C VAL A 184 36.65 -8.12 -3.15
N ALA A 185 36.54 -9.04 -2.18
CA ALA A 185 37.68 -9.53 -1.40
C ALA A 185 38.68 -10.32 -2.26
N GLY A 186 38.20 -11.17 -3.18
CA GLY A 186 39.02 -11.92 -4.13
C GLY A 186 39.75 -11.03 -5.16
N LYS A 187 39.14 -9.93 -5.61
CA LYS A 187 39.83 -8.97 -6.49
C LYS A 187 40.92 -8.19 -5.76
N ARG A 188 40.72 -7.88 -4.47
CA ARG A 188 41.75 -7.25 -3.61
C ARG A 188 42.95 -8.16 -3.36
N SER A 189 42.74 -9.47 -3.18
CA SER A 189 43.83 -10.43 -3.01
C SER A 189 44.59 -10.69 -4.32
N LEU A 190 43.90 -10.81 -5.46
CA LEU A 190 44.54 -10.99 -6.78
C LEU A 190 45.37 -9.76 -7.19
N TRP A 191 44.89 -8.55 -6.88
CA TRP A 191 45.65 -7.32 -7.10
C TRP A 191 46.91 -7.28 -6.23
N TRP A 192 46.83 -7.72 -4.97
CA TRP A 192 47.98 -7.81 -4.07
C TRP A 192 49.03 -8.83 -4.54
N VAL A 193 48.61 -10.00 -5.02
CA VAL A 193 49.50 -11.03 -5.61
C VAL A 193 50.15 -10.50 -6.90
N ARG A 194 49.40 -9.83 -7.76
CA ARG A 194 49.91 -9.27 -9.03
C ARG A 194 50.86 -8.09 -8.84
N VAL A 195 50.67 -7.30 -7.77
CA VAL A 195 51.62 -6.26 -7.33
C VAL A 195 52.91 -6.88 -6.76
N ARG A 196 52.82 -8.05 -6.10
CA ARG A 196 53.98 -8.80 -5.58
C ARG A 196 54.82 -9.43 -6.70
N GLU A 197 54.18 -10.05 -7.70
CA GLU A 197 54.87 -10.63 -8.87
C GLU A 197 55.52 -9.57 -9.77
N LYS A 198 54.91 -8.37 -9.91
CA LYS A 198 55.53 -7.26 -10.66
C LYS A 198 56.74 -6.64 -9.95
N LYS A 199 56.83 -6.74 -8.61
CA LYS A 199 58.02 -6.31 -7.84
C LYS A 199 59.16 -7.34 -7.90
N GLY A 200 58.86 -8.63 -8.07
CA GLY A 200 59.88 -9.69 -8.22
C GLY A 200 60.59 -9.72 -9.58
N LYS A 201 59.95 -9.22 -10.66
CA LYS A 201 60.51 -9.24 -12.02
C LYS A 201 61.30 -7.99 -12.46
N LYS A 202 61.44 -6.96 -11.60
CA LYS A 202 62.19 -5.72 -11.91
C LYS A 202 63.52 -5.56 -11.13
N ALA A 203 63.97 -6.60 -10.42
CA ALA A 203 65.21 -6.57 -9.61
C ALA A 203 66.40 -7.29 -10.27
N ALA A 204 66.39 -7.45 -11.59
CA ALA A 204 67.58 -7.80 -12.37
C ALA A 204 67.79 -6.70 -13.42
N VAL A 205 69.02 -6.17 -13.48
CA VAL A 205 69.52 -5.06 -14.31
C VAL A 205 69.39 -3.66 -13.67
N GLY A 206 70.55 -3.04 -13.35
CA GLY A 206 70.72 -1.58 -13.42
C GLY A 206 71.22 -0.88 -12.16
N VAL A 207 72.54 -0.66 -12.10
CA VAL A 207 73.34 0.01 -11.07
C VAL A 207 73.38 1.55 -11.23
N LYS A 208 73.45 2.27 -10.09
CA LYS A 208 73.94 3.67 -9.82
C LYS A 208 73.34 4.83 -10.67
N LYS A 209 72.97 6.00 -10.14
CA LYS A 209 73.82 6.94 -9.38
C LYS A 209 73.01 8.09 -8.73
N GLN A 210 73.29 8.33 -7.45
CA GLN A 210 73.42 9.61 -6.69
C GLN A 210 72.33 10.72 -6.71
N LYS A 211 71.90 11.09 -5.48
CA LYS A 211 71.15 12.30 -5.09
C LYS A 211 72.07 13.50 -4.80
N LYS A 212 71.59 14.72 -5.09
CA LYS A 212 71.37 15.91 -4.20
C LYS A 212 71.59 17.24 -4.99
N PRO A 213 71.19 18.43 -4.46
CA PRO A 213 69.85 18.97 -4.18
C PRO A 213 69.72 20.42 -4.75
N LEU A 214 68.76 21.25 -4.27
CA LEU A 214 68.73 22.75 -4.21
C LEU A 214 67.35 23.30 -4.63
N VAL A 215 66.55 23.86 -3.69
CA VAL A 215 66.37 25.30 -3.38
C VAL A 215 65.31 25.99 -4.25
N GLY A 216 64.33 26.66 -3.60
CA GLY A 216 63.74 27.89 -4.14
C GLY A 216 62.22 28.06 -4.14
N LYS A 217 61.69 28.64 -3.04
CA LYS A 217 60.68 29.71 -2.96
C LYS A 217 59.31 29.59 -3.68
N LYS A 218 58.22 29.61 -2.90
CA LYS A 218 57.28 30.75 -2.64
C LYS A 218 56.01 30.24 -1.92
N ALA A 219 55.76 30.72 -0.68
CA ALA A 219 54.70 31.66 -0.26
C ALA A 219 53.25 31.13 -0.45
N ALA A 220 52.54 30.71 0.62
CA ALA A 220 51.80 31.51 1.61
C ALA A 220 50.33 31.80 1.23
N ALA A 221 49.43 31.14 1.95
CA ALA A 221 48.21 31.63 2.59
C ALA A 221 47.01 32.21 1.79
N THR A 222 45.89 31.47 1.91
CA THR A 222 44.53 31.90 2.36
C THR A 222 43.56 32.72 1.48
N LYS A 223 42.32 32.18 1.44
CA LYS A 223 40.97 32.80 1.51
C LYS A 223 40.21 33.24 0.22
N THR A 224 39.05 32.55 0.05
CA THR A 224 37.71 32.98 -0.49
C THR A 224 37.61 33.39 -1.97
N PRO A 225 36.40 33.61 -2.55
CA PRO A 225 35.09 32.91 -2.54
C PRO A 225 34.65 32.58 -3.99
N ALA A 226 33.49 31.94 -4.21
CA ALA A 226 32.89 31.80 -5.56
C ALA A 226 31.76 32.83 -5.76
N PRO A 227 31.81 33.69 -6.82
CA PRO A 227 30.77 34.67 -7.13
C PRO A 227 29.84 34.27 -8.29
N GLU A 228 28.79 35.07 -8.42
CA GLU A 228 27.54 34.99 -9.20
C GLU A 228 27.66 35.10 -10.73
N LYS A 229 26.60 34.68 -11.47
CA LYS A 229 25.76 35.53 -12.38
C LYS A 229 24.62 34.75 -13.10
N ASN A 230 23.42 35.34 -13.07
CA ASN A 230 22.12 35.01 -13.74
C ASN A 230 22.01 35.71 -15.14
N PRO A 231 20.83 35.91 -15.81
CA PRO A 231 19.70 35.05 -16.29
C PRO A 231 19.26 35.34 -17.77
N ALA A 232 18.41 34.49 -18.39
CA ALA A 232 17.42 34.72 -19.48
C ALA A 232 17.05 33.32 -20.08
N GLU A 233 15.85 32.93 -20.51
CA GLU A 233 14.77 33.58 -21.25
C GLU A 233 13.47 32.74 -21.16
N LYS A 234 12.34 33.29 -21.63
CA LYS A 234 10.94 32.95 -21.29
C LYS A 234 10.15 32.51 -22.54
N LYS A 235 9.04 31.76 -22.32
CA LYS A 235 7.76 31.60 -23.11
C LYS A 235 7.60 30.39 -24.07
N PRO A 236 6.35 29.99 -24.46
CA PRO A 236 5.01 30.16 -23.84
C PRO A 236 4.09 28.90 -23.85
N THR A 237 2.96 29.04 -23.13
CA THR A 237 1.69 28.28 -23.15
C THR A 237 0.87 28.45 -24.44
N PRO A 238 -0.07 27.52 -24.77
CA PRO A 238 -1.27 27.81 -25.55
C PRO A 238 -2.56 27.80 -24.71
N GLU A 239 -3.37 28.84 -24.92
CA GLU A 239 -4.72 29.14 -24.40
C GLU A 239 -5.79 28.17 -24.94
N GLU A 240 -6.75 27.74 -24.11
CA GLU A 240 -8.14 28.22 -23.99
C GLU A 240 -8.94 28.31 -25.31
N LYS A 241 -9.96 27.44 -25.46
CA LYS A 241 -11.09 27.59 -26.38
C LYS A 241 -12.38 27.61 -25.56
N GLN A 242 -13.13 28.71 -25.68
CA GLN A 242 -14.53 28.85 -25.24
C GLN A 242 -15.51 28.56 -26.42
N PRO A 243 -16.82 28.36 -26.16
CA PRO A 243 -17.75 27.69 -27.06
C PRO A 243 -18.47 28.64 -28.04
N ALA A 244 -19.02 28.09 -29.12
CA ALA A 244 -19.90 28.79 -30.06
C ALA A 244 -21.29 28.12 -30.09
N ALA A 245 -22.31 28.99 -30.03
CA ALA A 245 -23.74 28.88 -30.42
C ALA A 245 -24.55 27.66 -29.96
#